data_AF-A0AA39U6X4-F1
#
_entry.id   AF-A0AA39U6X4-F1
#
_cell.length_a   1.000
_cell.length_b   1.000
_cell.length_c   1.000
_cell.angle_alpha   90.00
_cell.angle_beta   90.00
_cell.angle_gamma   90.00
#
_symmetry.space_group_name_H-M   'P 1'
#
loop_
_entity.id
_entity.type
_entity.pdbx_description
1 polymer ?
#
loop_
_entity_poly.entity_id
_entity_poly.type
_entity_poly.pdbx_seq_one_letter_code
_entity_poly.pdbx_strand_id
1 'polypeptide(L)'
;QKGREANLRTPVVLAGMRPETGSTWRLSMKLEDIENTWHMALERPLETVRRELRCLARMVQSGYVTKPLVVVSGGTARNPAVKSRMAALCQKHNVPLAFTDDFYVGISYK
;
A
#
# COMPACT_ATOMS: atom_id res chain seq x y z
N GLN A 1 -5.80 4.78 -37.56
CA GLN A 1 -4.91 4.91 -36.37
C GLN A 1 -5.80 5.19 -35.16
N LYS A 2 -5.66 4.39 -34.10
CA LYS A 2 -6.56 4.34 -32.93
C LYS A 2 -6.46 5.63 -32.10
N GLY A 3 -7.58 6.30 -31.88
CA GLY A 3 -7.72 7.41 -30.94
C GLY A 3 -7.50 6.92 -29.51
N ARG A 4 -6.56 7.57 -28.82
CA ARG A 4 -6.35 7.39 -27.38
C ARG A 4 -7.51 8.07 -26.65
N GLU A 5 -8.43 7.28 -26.11
CA GLU A 5 -9.31 7.74 -25.02
C GLU A 5 -8.42 8.11 -23.84
N ALA A 6 -8.24 9.41 -23.63
CA ALA A 6 -7.77 9.92 -22.36
C ALA A 6 -8.84 9.53 -21.33
N ASN A 7 -8.50 8.60 -20.43
CA ASN A 7 -9.24 8.36 -19.20
C ASN A 7 -9.49 9.72 -18.54
N LEU A 8 -10.71 10.24 -18.72
CA LEU A 8 -11.23 11.42 -18.05
C LEU A 8 -11.20 11.08 -16.56
N ARG A 9 -10.13 11.52 -15.90
CA ARG A 9 -10.03 11.55 -14.44
C ARG A 9 -11.22 12.37 -13.98
N THR A 10 -12.25 11.73 -13.45
CA THR A 10 -13.29 12.44 -12.73
C THR A 10 -12.57 13.14 -11.58
N PRO A 11 -12.49 14.49 -11.57
CA PRO A 11 -11.89 15.19 -10.46
C PRO A 11 -12.72 14.84 -9.22
N VAL A 12 -12.04 14.53 -8.10
CA VAL A 12 -12.70 14.48 -6.80
C VAL A 12 -13.47 15.79 -6.66
N VAL A 13 -14.79 15.71 -6.53
CA VAL A 13 -15.65 16.90 -6.45
C VAL A 13 -15.32 17.60 -5.13
N LEU A 14 -14.45 18.61 -5.23
CA LEU A 14 -14.12 19.52 -4.17
C LEU A 14 -15.34 20.43 -3.97
N ALA A 15 -16.27 20.04 -3.10
CA ALA A 15 -17.32 20.93 -2.62
C ALA A 15 -16.67 22.00 -1.72
N GLY A 16 -16.01 22.98 -2.35
CA GLY A 16 -15.41 24.12 -1.69
C GLY A 16 -16.48 25.16 -1.39
N MET A 17 -16.86 25.31 -0.11
CA MET A 17 -17.48 26.55 0.33
C MET A 17 -16.40 27.64 0.33
N ARG A 18 -16.65 28.71 -0.43
CA ARG A 18 -15.78 29.89 -0.50
C ARG A 18 -15.94 30.68 0.82
N PRO A 19 -14.88 30.96 1.59
CA PRO A 19 -15.00 31.78 2.80
C PRO A 19 -15.06 33.26 2.42
N GLU A 20 -16.02 34.01 2.97
CA GLU A 20 -16.21 35.44 2.66
C GLU A 20 -15.21 36.36 3.37
N THR A 21 -14.45 35.89 4.36
CA THR A 21 -13.49 36.74 5.09
C THR A 21 -12.36 35.89 5.67
N GLY A 22 -11.09 36.21 5.38
CA GLY A 22 -9.91 35.63 6.04
C GLY A 22 -9.48 34.26 5.49
N SER A 23 -8.39 34.28 4.74
CA SER A 23 -7.82 33.22 3.88
C SER A 23 -7.46 31.89 4.56
N THR A 24 -8.46 31.05 4.85
CA THR A 24 -8.20 29.65 5.21
C THR A 24 -9.10 28.74 4.38
N TRP A 25 -8.51 27.95 3.49
CA TRP A 25 -9.22 26.95 2.71
C TRP A 25 -9.42 25.71 3.58
N ARG A 26 -10.68 25.40 3.94
CA ARG A 26 -11.00 24.17 4.67
C ARG A 26 -11.45 23.09 3.68
N LEU A 27 -10.56 22.14 3.44
CA LEU A 27 -10.90 20.93 2.70
C LEU A 27 -11.54 19.92 3.67
N SER A 28 -12.80 19.57 3.45
CA SER A 28 -13.45 18.47 4.16
C SER A 28 -13.46 17.25 3.25
N MET A 29 -12.62 16.25 3.55
CA MET A 29 -12.65 14.94 2.91
C MET A 29 -13.21 13.92 3.89
N LYS A 30 -14.03 12.98 3.41
CA LYS A 30 -14.40 11.83 4.23
C LYS A 30 -13.18 10.91 4.38
N LEU A 31 -13.13 10.18 5.49
CA LEU A 31 -12.09 9.17 5.72
C LEU A 31 -12.07 8.14 4.57
N GLU A 32 -13.24 7.71 4.10
CA GLU A 32 -13.40 6.79 2.98
C GLU A 32 -12.77 7.30 1.66
N ASP A 33 -12.88 8.61 1.38
CA ASP A 33 -12.28 9.21 0.17
C ASP A 33 -10.75 9.16 0.23
N ILE A 34 -10.20 9.40 1.42
CA ILE A 34 -8.75 9.32 1.68
C ILE A 34 -8.29 7.87 1.54
N GLU A 35 -8.98 6.93 2.17
CA GLU A 35 -8.67 5.50 2.11
C GLU A 35 -8.73 4.95 0.68
N ASN A 36 -9.75 5.32 -0.09
CA ASN A 36 -9.89 4.93 -1.49
C ASN A 36 -8.76 5.52 -2.35
N THR A 37 -8.40 6.79 -2.13
CA THR A 37 -7.28 7.43 -2.84
C THR A 37 -5.96 6.69 -2.56
N TRP A 38 -5.71 6.33 -1.30
CA TRP A 38 -4.54 5.53 -0.94
C TRP A 38 -4.60 4.12 -1.54
N HIS A 39 -5.77 3.49 -1.56
CA HIS A 39 -5.94 2.17 -2.15
C HIS A 39 -5.57 2.18 -3.63
N MET A 40 -6.04 3.18 -4.39
CA MET A 40 -5.69 3.34 -5.81
C MET A 40 -4.21 3.67 -6.01
N ALA A 41 -3.66 4.57 -5.19
CA ALA A 41 -2.27 4.98 -5.31
C ALA A 41 -1.27 3.85 -4.99
N LEU A 42 -1.62 2.98 -4.04
CA LEU A 42 -0.77 1.86 -3.61
C LEU A 42 -0.95 0.59 -4.42
N GLU A 43 -1.94 0.51 -5.30
CA GLU A 43 -2.21 -0.72 -6.07
C GLU A 43 -1.05 -1.14 -6.97
N ARG A 44 -0.55 -0.23 -7.81
CA ARG A 44 0.60 -0.51 -8.69
C ARG A 44 1.90 -0.75 -7.94
N PRO A 45 2.31 0.10 -6.97
CA PRO A 45 3.54 -0.13 -6.21
C PRO A 45 3.58 -1.50 -5.50
N LEU A 46 2.42 -2.00 -5.05
CA LEU A 46 2.32 -3.27 -4.35
C LEU A 46 2.12 -4.49 -5.26
N GLU A 47 2.06 -4.30 -6.58
CA GLU A 47 1.94 -5.41 -7.52
C GLU A 47 3.18 -6.32 -7.50
N THR A 48 4.37 -5.72 -7.39
CA THR A 48 5.61 -6.47 -7.20
C THR A 48 5.55 -7.29 -5.92
N VAL A 49 5.10 -6.69 -4.81
CA VAL A 49 4.93 -7.40 -3.53
C VAL A 49 3.98 -8.59 -3.68
N ARG A 50 2.84 -8.42 -4.36
CA ARG A 50 1.89 -9.51 -4.63
C ARG A 50 2.52 -10.64 -5.45
N ARG A 51 3.41 -10.33 -6.39
CA ARG A 51 4.13 -11.34 -7.16
C ARG A 51 5.12 -12.10 -6.28
N GLU A 52 5.94 -11.39 -5.51
CA GLU A 52 6.95 -12.01 -4.64
C GLU A 52 6.31 -12.84 -3.52
N LEU A 53 5.21 -12.39 -2.93
CA LEU A 53 4.44 -13.17 -1.95
C LEU A 53 3.88 -14.47 -2.54
N ARG A 54 3.42 -14.45 -3.79
CA ARG A 54 2.99 -15.69 -4.49
C ARG A 54 4.16 -16.64 -4.71
N CYS A 55 5.33 -16.14 -5.09
CA CYS A 55 6.53 -16.95 -5.24
C CYS A 55 6.95 -17.56 -3.89
N LEU A 56 7.00 -16.75 -2.83
CA LEU A 56 7.31 -17.21 -1.48
C LEU A 56 6.34 -18.28 -1.00
N ALA A 57 5.02 -18.07 -1.19
CA ALA A 57 4.02 -19.07 -0.81
C ALA A 57 4.23 -20.42 -1.53
N ARG A 58 4.60 -20.41 -2.82
CA ARG A 58 4.94 -21.64 -3.55
C ARG A 58 6.20 -22.31 -3.00
N MET A 59 7.23 -21.54 -2.67
CA MET A 59 8.47 -22.06 -2.06
C MET A 59 8.22 -22.68 -0.69
N VAL A 60 7.28 -22.12 0.09
CA VAL A 60 6.85 -22.69 1.37
C VAL A 60 6.10 -24.00 1.15
N GLN A 61 5.16 -24.04 0.21
CA GLN A 61 4.39 -25.26 -0.12
C GLN A 61 5.27 -26.41 -0.63
N SER A 62 6.34 -26.09 -1.34
CA SER A 62 7.31 -27.07 -1.84
C SER A 62 8.38 -27.46 -0.82
N GLY A 63 8.35 -26.88 0.39
CA GLY A 63 9.29 -27.19 1.47
C GLY A 63 10.67 -26.55 1.33
N TYR A 64 10.95 -25.78 0.28
CA TYR A 64 12.20 -25.04 0.12
C TYR A 64 12.37 -23.94 1.18
N VAL A 65 11.27 -23.37 1.64
CA VAL A 65 11.26 -22.35 2.72
C VAL A 65 10.40 -22.85 3.87
N THR A 66 11.03 -23.11 5.01
CA THR A 66 10.33 -23.67 6.18
C THR A 66 9.86 -22.61 7.18
N LYS A 67 10.49 -21.42 7.17
CA LYS A 67 10.19 -20.31 8.08
C LYS A 67 10.12 -18.99 7.31
N PRO A 68 9.03 -18.73 6.56
CA PRO A 68 8.89 -17.49 5.81
C PRO A 68 8.67 -16.31 6.76
N LEU A 69 9.33 -15.19 6.48
CA LEU A 69 9.07 -13.91 7.15
C LEU A 69 9.25 -12.78 6.14
N VAL A 70 8.23 -11.94 6.02
CA VAL A 70 8.33 -10.69 5.26
C VAL A 70 8.63 -9.57 6.25
N VAL A 71 9.67 -8.80 5.94
CA VAL A 71 10.06 -7.66 6.76
C VAL A 71 9.90 -6.39 5.95
N VAL A 72 9.18 -5.41 6.51
CA VAL A 72 8.90 -4.13 5.85
C VAL A 72 9.60 -3.03 6.63
N SER A 73 10.54 -2.36 5.97
CA SER A 73 11.37 -1.30 6.53
C SER A 73 11.38 -0.05 5.65
N GLY A 74 11.94 1.04 6.19
CA GLY A 74 12.14 2.31 5.50
C GLY A 74 11.04 3.35 5.73
N GLY A 75 11.29 4.58 5.25
CA GLY A 75 10.41 5.74 5.54
C GLY A 75 8.95 5.54 5.11
N THR A 76 8.74 4.94 3.94
CA THR A 76 7.39 4.67 3.40
C THR A 76 6.63 3.62 4.23
N ALA A 77 7.33 2.71 4.91
CA ALA A 77 6.72 1.70 5.78
C ALA A 77 6.07 2.30 7.03
N ARG A 78 6.38 3.55 7.38
CA ARG A 78 5.75 4.26 8.50
C ARG A 78 4.32 4.71 8.21
N ASN A 79 3.93 4.77 6.93
CA ASN A 79 2.59 5.15 6.54
C ASN A 79 1.55 4.09 6.97
N PRO A 80 0.52 4.44 7.77
CA PRO A 80 -0.49 3.49 8.24
C PRO A 80 -1.23 2.74 7.13
N ALA A 81 -1.53 3.40 6.01
CA ALA A 81 -2.19 2.77 4.87
C ALA A 81 -1.29 1.70 4.21
N VAL A 82 0.01 1.97 4.13
CA VAL A 82 1.00 0.99 3.64
C VAL A 82 1.09 -0.20 4.61
N LYS A 83 1.16 0.05 5.92
CA LYS A 83 1.20 -1.03 6.93
C LYS A 83 -0.02 -1.93 6.85
N SER A 84 -1.21 -1.35 6.87
CA SER A 84 -2.48 -2.08 6.78
C SER A 84 -2.54 -2.92 5.50
N ARG A 85 -2.11 -2.34 4.37
CA ARG A 85 -2.14 -3.04 3.08
C ARG A 85 -1.14 -4.19 3.00
N MET A 86 0.07 -4.00 3.52
CA MET A 86 1.08 -5.06 3.60
C MET A 86 0.61 -6.20 4.50
N ALA A 87 0.00 -5.89 5.65
CA ALA A 87 -0.59 -6.89 6.55
C ALA A 87 -1.67 -7.72 5.85
N ALA A 88 -2.63 -7.06 5.19
CA ALA A 88 -3.70 -7.74 4.45
C ALA A 88 -3.16 -8.65 3.33
N LEU A 89 -2.14 -8.21 2.59
CA LEU A 89 -1.50 -9.01 1.55
C LEU A 89 -0.79 -10.24 2.12
N CYS A 90 -0.01 -10.08 3.19
CA CYS A 90 0.71 -11.19 3.81
C CYS A 90 -0.26 -12.21 4.43
N GLN A 91 -1.33 -11.73 5.07
CA GLN A 91 -2.39 -12.59 5.63
C GLN A 91 -3.07 -13.44 4.54
N LYS A 92 -3.39 -12.85 3.37
CA LYS A 92 -3.98 -13.59 2.24
C LYS A 92 -3.11 -14.74 1.74
N HIS A 93 -1.79 -14.61 1.87
CA HIS A 93 -0.82 -15.62 1.46
C HIS A 93 -0.34 -16.50 2.63
N ASN A 94 -0.90 -16.32 3.82
CA ASN A 94 -0.50 -17.00 5.07
C ASN A 94 1.00 -16.87 5.38
N VAL A 95 1.57 -15.69 5.14
CA VAL A 95 2.98 -15.39 5.38
C VAL A 95 3.10 -14.45 6.59
N PRO A 96 3.95 -14.77 7.58
CA PRO A 96 4.25 -13.87 8.70
C PRO A 96 4.85 -12.54 8.24
N LEU A 97 4.49 -11.47 8.94
CA LEU A 97 4.91 -10.10 8.64
C LEU A 97 5.51 -9.43 9.89
N ALA A 98 6.62 -8.72 9.70
CA ALA A 98 7.20 -7.84 10.71
C ALA A 98 7.43 -6.43 10.13
N PHE A 99 7.18 -5.42 10.95
CA PHE A 99 7.53 -4.03 10.66
C PHE A 99 8.74 -3.63 11.50
N THR A 100 9.62 -2.86 10.90
CA THR A 100 10.81 -2.36 11.59
C THR A 100 11.22 -1.01 11.04
N ASP A 101 11.71 -0.16 11.93
CA ASP A 101 12.33 1.11 11.58
C ASP A 101 13.82 0.95 11.25
N ASP A 102 14.40 -0.21 11.54
CA ASP A 102 15.79 -0.53 11.22
C ASP A 102 15.93 -0.98 9.77
N PHE A 103 16.78 -0.29 9.03
CA PHE A 103 17.18 -0.70 7.69
C PHE A 103 18.06 -1.95 7.70
N TYR A 104 18.65 -2.29 8.85
CA TYR A 104 19.55 -3.43 9.06
C TYR A 104 18.88 -4.48 9.93
N VAL A 105 17.89 -5.16 9.38
CA VAL A 105 17.32 -6.32 10.05
C VAL A 105 18.26 -7.48 9.80
N GLY A 106 18.97 -7.93 10.83
CA GLY A 106 19.76 -9.16 10.77
C GLY A 106 18.82 -10.34 10.57
N ILE A 107 18.57 -10.72 9.31
CA ILE A 107 17.84 -11.95 8.99
C ILE A 107 18.79 -13.10 9.28
N SER A 108 18.69 -13.67 10.48
CA SER A 108 19.47 -14.85 10.85
C SER A 108 18.89 -16.06 10.12
N TYR A 109 19.53 -16.48 9.02
CA TYR A 109 19.32 -17.81 8.45
C TYR A 109 19.86 -18.82 9.48
N LYS A 110 18.97 -19.52 10.17
CA LYS A 110 19.31 -20.72 10.95
C LYS A 110 18.81 -21.95 10.20
#